data_AF-A0A699V8H3-F1
#
_entry.id   AF-A0A699V8H3-F1
#
_cell.length_a   1.000
_cell.length_b   1.000
_cell.length_c   1.000
_cell.angle_alpha   90.00
_cell.angle_beta   90.00
_cell.angle_gamma   90.00
#
_symmetry.space_group_name_H-M   'P 1'
#
loop_
_entity.id
_entity.type
_entity.pdbx_description
1 polymer ?
#
loop_
_entity_poly.entity_id
_entity_poly.type
_entity_poly.pdbx_seq_one_letter_code
_entity_poly.pdbx_strand_id
1 'polypeptide(L)' 'FFPRAEQERLKREYHSIRQTNTETSTEFMQHFLRLAGFLGAAAGTEEEQAKNFQWGLR' A
#
# COMPACT_ATOMS: atom_id res chain seq x y z
N PHE A 1 -16.13 -7.53 -9.94
CA PHE A 1 -16.22 -6.06 -9.92
C PHE A 1 -15.99 -5.61 -8.48
N PHE A 2 -14.99 -4.78 -8.20
CA PHE A 2 -14.79 -4.20 -6.87
C PHE A 2 -15.72 -2.98 -6.72
N PRO A 3 -16.56 -2.89 -5.67
CA PRO A 3 -17.38 -1.70 -5.43
C PRO A 3 -16.51 -0.44 -5.28
N ARG A 4 -16.99 0.71 -5.77
CA ARG A 4 -16.27 1.99 -5.67
C ARG A 4 -15.81 2.32 -4.24
N ALA A 5 -16.67 2.05 -3.25
CA ALA A 5 -16.36 2.27 -1.84
C ALA A 5 -15.15 1.46 -1.36
N GLU A 6 -14.99 0.25 -1.89
CA GLU A 6 -13.86 -0.62 -1.53
C GLU A 6 -12.56 -0.16 -2.21
N GLN A 7 -12.65 0.30 -3.46
CA GLN A 7 -11.50 0.91 -4.14
C GLN A 7 -11.01 2.17 -3.40
N GLU A 8 -11.91 3.02 -2.92
CA GLU A 8 -11.56 4.21 -2.14
C GLU A 8 -10.99 3.84 -0.76
N ARG A 9 -11.49 2.76 -0.12
CA ARG A 9 -10.90 2.21 1.11
C ARG A 9 -9.46 1.76 0.87
N LEU A 10 -9.22 0.96 -0.16
CA LEU A 10 -7.90 0.44 -0.51
C LEU A 10 -6.91 1.56 -0.84
N LYS A 11 -7.35 2.60 -1.56
CA LYS A 11 -6.50 3.78 -1.79
C LYS A 11 -6.10 4.45 -0.49
N ARG A 12 -7.04 4.70 0.43
CA ARG A 12 -6.71 5.33 1.73
C ARG A 12 -5.73 4.47 2.53
N GLU A 13 -6.01 3.18 2.63
CA GLU A 13 -5.16 2.21 3.32
C GLU A 13 -3.73 2.23 2.76
N TYR A 14 -3.59 2.20 1.44
CA TYR A 14 -2.30 2.27 0.75
C TYR A 14 -1.52 3.57 1.04
N HIS A 15 -2.19 4.73 1.06
CA HIS A 15 -1.52 6.01 1.35
C HIS A 15 -1.16 6.18 2.83
N SER A 16 -1.82 5.45 3.73
CA SER A 16 -1.55 5.47 5.16
C SER A 16 -0.73 4.28 5.65
N ILE A 17 -0.28 3.39 4.76
CA ILE A 17 0.34 2.12 5.14
C ILE A 17 1.64 2.38 5.89
N ARG A 18 1.80 1.71 7.04
CA ARG A 18 3.00 1.76 7.88
C ARG A 18 3.24 0.41 8.52
N GLN A 19 4.51 0.04 8.62
CA GLN A 19 4.94 -1.13 9.35
C GLN A 19 4.64 -0.91 10.84
N THR A 20 4.05 -1.92 11.47
CA THR A 20 3.79 -1.89 12.90
C THR A 20 4.95 -2.54 13.66
N ASN A 21 5.13 -2.21 14.94
CA ASN A 21 6.19 -2.80 15.79
C ASN A 21 6.10 -4.33 15.92
N THR A 22 4.95 -4.91 15.60
CA THR A 22 4.68 -6.35 15.67
C THR A 22 4.76 -7.04 14.31
N GLU A 23 4.89 -6.28 13.22
CA GLU A 23 4.94 -6.79 11.86
C GLU A 23 6.39 -6.83 11.37
N THR A 24 6.78 -7.94 10.77
CA THR A 24 8.10 -8.06 10.14
C THR A 24 8.17 -7.24 8.84
N SER A 25 9.36 -6.84 8.43
CA SER A 25 9.55 -6.11 7.16
C SER A 25 9.07 -6.91 5.94
N THR A 26 9.07 -8.24 6.04
CA THR A 26 8.58 -9.14 4.97
C THR A 26 7.06 -9.17 4.91
N GLU A 27 6.37 -9.23 6.05
CA GLU A 27 4.90 -9.13 6.11
C GLU A 27 4.43 -7.78 5.60
N PHE A 28 5.08 -6.69 6.03
CA PHE A 28 4.80 -5.35 5.54
C PHE A 28 5.00 -5.23 4.02
N MET A 29 6.09 -5.79 3.49
CA MET A 29 6.36 -5.81 2.05
C MET A 29 5.30 -6.59 1.28
N GLN A 30 4.89 -7.76 1.78
CA GLN A 30 3.82 -8.55 1.16
C GLN A 30 2.49 -7.78 1.15
N HIS A 31 2.16 -7.11 2.25
CA HIS A 31 0.95 -6.30 2.35
C HIS A 31 0.98 -5.10 1.37
N PHE A 32 2.10 -4.38 1.33
CA PHE A 32 2.31 -3.27 0.40
C PHE A 32 2.15 -3.70 -1.06
N LEU A 33 2.82 -4.78 -1.46
CA LEU A 33 2.75 -5.31 -2.83
C LEU A 33 1.34 -5.80 -3.18
N ARG A 34 0.62 -6.38 -2.23
CA ARG A 34 -0.77 -6.80 -2.42
C ARG A 34 -1.68 -5.61 -2.70
N LEU A 35 -1.54 -4.52 -1.94
CA LEU A 35 -2.32 -3.29 -2.15
C LEU A 35 -1.96 -2.61 -3.49
N ALA A 36 -0.67 -2.50 -3.80
CA ALA A 36 -0.21 -1.96 -5.08
C ALA A 36 -0.75 -2.79 -6.27
N GLY A 37 -0.76 -4.12 -6.15
CA GLY A 37 -1.32 -5.03 -7.16
C GLY A 37 -2.83 -4.85 -7.37
N PHE A 38 -3.60 -4.60 -6.31
CA PHE A 38 -5.04 -4.31 -6.44
C PHE A 38 -5.33 -2.93 -7.03
N LEU A 39 -4.49 -1.94 -6.72
CA LEU A 39 -4.68 -0.56 -7.17
C LEU A 39 -4.16 -0.36 -8.61
N GLY A 40 -3.17 -1.14 -9.05
CA GLY A 40 -2.60 -1.04 -10.39
C GLY A 40 -2.17 0.39 -10.72
N ALA A 41 -2.70 0.94 -11.82
CA ALA A 41 -2.42 2.33 -12.22
C ALA A 41 -2.84 3.39 -11.17
N ALA A 42 -3.72 3.05 -10.23
CA ALA A 42 -4.11 3.96 -9.14
C ALA A 42 -3.12 3.98 -7.97
N ALA A 43 -2.10 3.10 -7.95
CA ALA A 43 -1.06 3.09 -6.93
C ALA A 43 0.01 4.18 -7.12
N GLY A 44 -0.04 4.92 -8.24
CA GLY A 44 0.94 5.95 -8.59
C GLY A 44 2.14 5.41 -9.39
N THR A 45 3.08 6.29 -9.72
CA THR A 45 4.31 5.92 -10.43
C THR A 45 5.26 5.14 -9.52
N GLU A 46 6.22 4.41 -10.09
CA GLU A 46 7.20 3.64 -9.32
C GLU A 46 7.93 4.50 -8.26
N GLU A 47 8.23 5.77 -8.57
CA GLU A 47 8.83 6.70 -7.62
C GLU A 47 7.90 7.06 -6.46
N GLU A 48 6.61 7.22 -6.70
CA GLU A 48 5.62 7.47 -5.65
C GLU A 48 5.45 6.24 -4.75
N GLN A 49 5.42 5.05 -5.35
CA GLN A 49 5.36 3.79 -4.61
C GLN A 49 6.61 3.61 -3.73
N ALA A 50 7.80 3.86 -4.28
CA ALA A 50 9.05 3.76 -3.54
C ALA A 50 9.09 4.74 -2.34
N LYS A 51 8.58 5.97 -2.51
CA LYS A 51 8.47 6.93 -1.42
C LYS A 51 7.50 6.45 -0.34
N ASN A 52 6.32 5.94 -0.71
CA ASN A 52 5.36 5.41 0.25
C ASN A 52 5.93 4.23 1.03
N PHE A 53 6.64 3.32 0.36
CA PHE A 53 7.31 2.19 1.00
C PHE A 53 8.34 2.67 2.05
N GLN A 54 9.20 3.63 1.68
CA GLN A 54 10.19 4.19 2.61
C GLN A 54 9.56 4.92 3.79
N TRP A 55 8.44 5.61 3.59
CA TRP A 55 7.67 6.23 4.66
C TRP A 55 6.99 5.20 5.57
N GLY A 56 6.57 4.07 5.01
CA GLY A 56 5.94 3.00 5.76
C GLY A 56 6.91 2.19 6.62
N LEU A 57 8.21 2.17 6.30
CA LEU A 57 9.24 1.52 7.12
C LEU A 57 9.71 2.35 8.33
N ARG A 58 9.15 3.55 8.55
CA ARG A 58 9.51 4.46 9.64
C ARG A 58 8.68 4.27 10.89
#